data_AF-L7P8Y3-F1
#
_entry.id   AF-L7P8Y3-F1
#
_cell.length_a   1.000
_cell.length_b   1.000
_cell.length_c   1.000
_cell.angle_alpha   90.00
_cell.angle_beta   90.00
_cell.angle_gamma   90.00
#
_symmetry.space_group_name_H-M   'P 1'
#
loop_
_entity.id
_entity.type
_entity.pdbx_description
1 polymer ?
#
loop_
_entity_poly.entity_id
_entity_poly.type
_entity_poly.pdbx_seq_one_letter_code
_entity_poly.pdbx_strand_id
1 'polypeptide(L)'
;VLELIGQAFPYTPVANPRHMVADWSFGIRDADMQQAVDDARGKGAKVIIVLSHNGMDVDLKMASKVTGIDAIMGGHTHDGVFQPVVVENAGGKTLVTNAGSNGKFLGVLDLDVKDGKVADFRYKLLPVFSNLLEANKDMQTLIDKIREPYQKELAEELAVCDDVLYRRGNFNGTFDQLICDALMEGLDAPLAFSPGFRWGTSVLPGQPITFEHVADQTAITYGTVTRNEMTGETVKNILEDVADN
;
A
#
# COMPACT_ATOMS: atom_id res chain seq x y z
N VAL A 1 11.48 5.37 26.79
CA VAL A 1 10.32 4.46 26.57
C VAL A 1 9.64 4.91 25.29
N LEU A 2 9.65 4.06 24.27
CA LEU A 2 9.00 4.27 22.97
C LEU A 2 7.67 3.50 22.99
N GLU A 3 6.60 4.10 22.48
CA GLU A 3 5.31 3.45 22.27
C GLU A 3 4.97 3.42 20.78
N LEU A 4 4.35 2.32 20.34
CA LEU A 4 3.84 2.16 18.98
C LEU A 4 2.31 2.08 19.02
N ILE A 5 1.64 2.93 18.25
CA ILE A 5 0.18 2.88 18.08
C ILE A 5 -0.11 2.40 16.66
N GLY A 6 -0.88 1.32 16.53
CA GLY A 6 -1.28 0.78 15.23
C GLY A 6 -2.54 1.48 14.71
N GLN A 7 -2.54 1.83 13.42
CA GLN A 7 -3.70 2.39 12.73
C GLN A 7 -3.97 1.62 11.43
N ALA A 8 -5.10 0.90 11.40
CA ALA A 8 -5.51 0.14 10.23
C ALA A 8 -6.21 1.01 9.18
N PHE A 9 -6.31 0.51 7.94
CA PHE A 9 -6.97 1.23 6.85
C PHE A 9 -8.44 1.52 7.18
N PRO A 10 -8.87 2.80 7.20
CA PRO A 10 -10.18 3.20 7.72
C PRO A 10 -11.33 2.80 6.81
N TYR A 11 -11.08 2.59 5.51
CA TYR A 11 -12.11 2.26 4.51
C TYR A 11 -12.19 0.77 4.20
N THR A 12 -11.62 -0.10 5.05
CA THR A 12 -11.64 -1.56 4.88
C THR A 12 -13.02 -2.14 4.54
N PRO A 13 -14.15 -1.73 5.18
CA PRO A 13 -15.48 -2.30 4.91
C PRO A 13 -16.11 -1.91 3.57
N VAL A 14 -15.62 -0.83 2.92
CA VAL A 14 -16.12 -0.39 1.61
C VAL A 14 -15.17 -0.80 0.47
N ALA A 15 -13.88 -0.99 0.77
CA ALA A 15 -12.89 -1.45 -0.21
C ALA A 15 -12.91 -2.98 -0.46
N ASN A 16 -13.60 -3.75 0.39
CA ASN A 16 -13.65 -5.21 0.35
C ASN A 16 -15.08 -5.71 0.59
N PRO A 17 -15.40 -6.99 0.27
CA PRO A 17 -16.71 -7.56 0.56
C PRO A 17 -17.11 -7.42 2.03
N ARG A 18 -18.21 -6.71 2.29
CA ARG A 18 -18.66 -6.31 3.64
C ARG A 18 -18.77 -7.48 4.62
N HIS A 19 -19.15 -8.66 4.13
CA HIS A 19 -19.34 -9.87 4.95
C HIS A 19 -18.05 -10.38 5.59
N MET A 20 -16.87 -10.04 5.07
CA MET A 20 -15.57 -10.44 5.65
C MET A 20 -15.28 -9.74 6.99
N VAL A 21 -15.92 -8.59 7.25
CA VAL A 21 -15.70 -7.78 8.45
C VAL A 21 -17.04 -7.30 9.03
N ALA A 22 -18.10 -8.11 8.90
CA ALA A 22 -19.50 -7.74 9.12
C ALA A 22 -19.76 -6.94 10.41
N ASP A 23 -19.11 -7.31 11.51
CA ASP A 23 -19.33 -6.70 12.83
C ASP A 23 -18.29 -5.63 13.20
N TRP A 24 -17.35 -5.33 12.31
CA TRP A 24 -16.26 -4.40 12.59
C TRP A 24 -16.55 -3.01 12.00
N SER A 25 -16.17 -1.99 12.75
CA SER A 25 -16.21 -0.59 12.30
C SER A 25 -14.80 -0.05 12.22
N PHE A 26 -14.46 0.46 11.05
CA PHE A 26 -13.22 1.16 10.75
C PHE A 26 -13.57 2.62 10.41
N GLY A 27 -12.63 3.53 10.63
CA GLY A 27 -12.82 4.92 10.30
C GLY A 27 -11.68 5.80 10.78
N ILE A 28 -11.65 7.02 10.27
CA ILE A 28 -10.76 8.06 10.75
C ILE A 28 -11.39 8.64 12.03
N ARG A 29 -10.78 8.36 13.18
CA ARG A 29 -11.29 8.75 14.50
C ARG A 29 -10.21 9.50 15.26
N ASP A 30 -10.04 10.76 14.90
CA ASP A 30 -8.99 11.63 15.47
C ASP A 30 -9.07 11.69 17.01
N ALA A 31 -10.29 11.67 17.58
CA ALA A 31 -10.49 11.68 19.03
C ALA A 31 -10.01 10.38 19.71
N ASP A 32 -10.31 9.21 19.13
CA ASP A 32 -9.85 7.91 19.64
C ASP A 32 -8.32 7.82 19.56
N MET A 33 -7.73 8.32 18.47
CA MET A 33 -6.27 8.39 18.31
C MET A 33 -5.64 9.35 19.33
N GLN A 34 -6.24 10.53 19.57
CA GLN A 34 -5.75 11.45 20.60
C GLN A 34 -5.80 10.80 21.99
N GLN A 35 -6.89 10.11 22.34
CA GLN A 35 -6.98 9.39 23.62
C GLN A 35 -5.91 8.31 23.74
N ALA A 36 -5.62 7.55 22.67
CA ALA A 36 -4.57 6.55 22.66
C ALA A 36 -3.17 7.17 22.88
N VAL A 37 -2.91 8.33 22.28
CA VAL A 37 -1.68 9.10 22.47
C VAL A 37 -1.57 9.60 23.91
N ASP A 38 -2.64 10.16 24.46
CA ASP A 38 -2.68 10.68 25.83
C ASP A 38 -2.46 9.56 26.85
N ASP A 39 -3.10 8.40 26.65
CA ASP A 39 -2.93 7.21 27.49
C ASP A 39 -1.48 6.71 27.46
N ALA A 40 -0.86 6.66 26.28
CA ALA A 40 0.54 6.28 26.12
C ALA A 40 1.47 7.26 26.85
N ARG A 41 1.24 8.57 26.72
CA ARG A 41 1.98 9.60 27.47
C ARG A 41 1.77 9.47 28.97
N GLY A 42 0.54 9.24 29.43
CA GLY A 42 0.20 9.02 30.83
C GLY A 42 0.92 7.80 31.44
N LYS A 43 1.15 6.76 30.63
CA LYS A 43 1.95 5.57 31.00
C LYS A 43 3.47 5.81 30.93
N GLY A 44 3.91 7.01 30.54
CA GLY A 44 5.32 7.41 30.56
C GLY A 44 6.03 7.33 29.21
N ALA A 45 5.31 7.13 28.09
CA ALA A 45 5.90 7.15 26.75
C ALA A 45 6.63 8.48 26.48
N LYS A 46 7.88 8.38 26.05
CA LYS A 46 8.75 9.51 25.70
C LYS A 46 8.82 9.76 24.21
N VAL A 47 8.62 8.70 23.42
CA VAL A 47 8.42 8.79 21.97
C VAL A 47 7.17 7.99 21.62
N ILE A 48 6.33 8.52 20.74
CA ILE A 48 5.15 7.85 20.20
C ILE A 48 5.24 7.84 18.68
N ILE A 49 5.19 6.64 18.11
CA ILE A 49 5.17 6.42 16.67
C ILE A 49 3.85 5.76 16.30
N VAL A 50 3.18 6.29 15.29
CA VAL A 50 2.01 5.63 14.70
C VAL A 50 2.48 4.78 13.52
N LEU A 51 2.17 3.48 13.55
CA LEU A 51 2.30 2.60 12.39
C LEU A 51 0.97 2.60 11.65
N SER A 52 0.90 3.37 10.57
CA SER A 52 -0.36 3.67 9.88
C SER A 52 -0.51 2.95 8.56
N HIS A 53 -1.76 2.63 8.23
CA HIS A 53 -2.18 2.21 6.91
C HIS A 53 -3.34 3.08 6.39
N ASN A 54 -3.45 4.34 6.81
CA ASN A 54 -4.49 5.25 6.32
C ASN A 54 -4.26 5.67 4.86
N GLY A 55 -3.01 5.92 4.49
CA GLY A 55 -2.61 6.60 3.27
C GLY A 55 -2.03 7.98 3.56
N MET A 56 -1.09 8.43 2.73
CA MET A 56 -0.24 9.60 3.00
C MET A 56 -1.06 10.86 3.32
N ASP A 57 -2.03 11.23 2.48
CA ASP A 57 -2.80 12.47 2.67
C ASP A 57 -3.66 12.45 3.94
N VAL A 58 -4.21 11.27 4.29
CA VAL A 58 -4.97 11.09 5.53
C VAL A 58 -4.04 11.16 6.74
N ASP A 59 -2.85 10.58 6.67
CA ASP A 59 -1.84 10.65 7.73
C ASP A 59 -1.32 12.08 7.94
N LEU A 60 -1.09 12.83 6.86
CA LEU A 60 -0.76 14.26 6.93
C LEU A 60 -1.88 15.05 7.62
N LYS A 61 -3.14 14.74 7.30
CA LYS A 61 -4.29 15.40 7.93
C LYS A 61 -4.46 15.02 9.40
N MET A 62 -4.21 13.77 9.75
CA MET A 62 -4.22 13.29 11.14
C MET A 62 -3.11 13.95 11.94
N ALA A 63 -1.89 14.03 11.39
CA ALA A 63 -0.75 14.72 12.00
C ALA A 63 -1.01 16.20 12.27
N SER A 64 -1.83 16.87 11.45
CA SER A 64 -2.19 18.28 11.69
C SER A 64 -3.20 18.47 12.84
N LYS A 65 -3.85 17.40 13.31
CA LYS A 65 -4.94 17.45 14.29
C LYS A 65 -4.58 16.80 15.61
N VAL A 66 -3.97 15.62 15.57
CA VAL A 66 -3.61 14.84 16.74
C VAL A 66 -2.26 15.30 17.26
N THR A 67 -2.23 15.71 18.51
CA THR A 67 -1.03 16.22 19.18
C THR A 67 -0.27 15.11 19.90
N GLY A 68 1.04 15.27 20.05
CA GLY A 68 1.87 14.35 20.84
C GLY A 68 2.39 13.12 20.10
N ILE A 69 2.11 12.97 18.79
CA ILE A 69 2.74 11.98 17.91
C ILE A 69 4.09 12.53 17.42
N ASP A 70 5.17 11.77 17.59
CA ASP A 70 6.50 12.17 17.11
C ASP A 70 6.70 11.81 15.63
N ALA A 71 6.25 10.63 15.21
CA ALA A 71 6.25 10.26 13.79
C ALA A 71 5.09 9.32 13.41
N ILE A 72 4.72 9.35 12.14
CA ILE A 72 3.81 8.42 11.48
C ILE A 72 4.61 7.71 10.39
N MET A 73 4.72 6.39 10.53
CA MET A 73 5.28 5.49 9.54
C MET A 73 4.10 4.86 8.78
N GLY A 74 3.75 5.45 7.65
CA GLY A 74 2.52 5.14 6.92
C GLY A 74 2.69 4.06 5.84
N GLY A 75 1.57 3.79 5.17
CA GLY A 75 1.43 2.79 4.11
C GLY A 75 0.26 3.12 3.17
N HIS A 76 -0.35 2.10 2.56
CA HIS A 76 -1.52 2.18 1.66
C HIS A 76 -1.31 2.88 0.30
N THR A 77 -0.75 4.10 0.27
CA THR A 77 -0.60 4.91 -0.95
C THR A 77 0.67 4.58 -1.75
N HIS A 78 1.57 3.78 -1.18
CA HIS A 78 2.79 3.27 -1.83
C HIS A 78 3.78 4.37 -2.25
N ASP A 79 3.81 5.49 -1.54
CA ASP A 79 4.74 6.59 -1.83
C ASP A 79 6.15 6.26 -1.34
N GLY A 80 7.15 6.46 -2.21
CA GLY A 80 8.55 6.44 -1.82
C GLY A 80 8.97 7.82 -1.33
N VAL A 81 8.76 8.11 -0.05
CA VAL A 81 8.99 9.45 0.52
C VAL A 81 10.47 9.60 0.87
N PHE A 82 11.22 10.32 0.03
CA PHE A 82 12.68 10.45 0.19
C PHE A 82 13.10 11.11 1.51
N GLN A 83 12.31 12.06 2.01
CA GLN A 83 12.48 12.70 3.32
C GLN A 83 11.10 12.86 3.99
N PRO A 84 10.98 12.66 5.31
CA PRO A 84 9.70 12.76 5.99
C PRO A 84 9.13 14.18 5.85
N VAL A 85 7.83 14.27 5.66
CA VAL A 85 7.12 15.55 5.70
C VAL A 85 6.96 15.95 7.16
N VAL A 86 7.42 17.15 7.51
CA VAL A 86 7.26 17.71 8.86
C VAL A 86 5.93 18.46 8.90
N VAL A 87 4.99 17.98 9.71
CA VAL A 87 3.68 18.60 9.92
C VAL A 87 3.68 19.31 11.27
N GLU A 88 3.36 20.60 11.29
CA GLU A 88 3.21 21.38 12.52
C GLU A 88 1.74 21.35 12.99
N ASN A 89 1.53 21.22 14.30
CA ASN A 89 0.22 21.22 14.94
C ASN A 89 0.29 21.93 16.32
N ALA A 90 -0.84 22.02 17.02
CA ALA A 90 -0.93 22.73 18.30
C ALA A 90 -0.02 22.18 19.41
N GLY A 91 0.45 20.92 19.30
CA GLY A 91 1.31 20.26 20.27
C GLY A 91 2.77 20.12 19.84
N GLY A 92 3.15 20.63 18.66
CA GLY A 92 4.52 20.57 18.15
C GLY A 92 4.60 20.10 16.71
N LYS A 93 5.51 19.15 16.44
CA LYS A 93 5.83 18.65 15.10
C LYS A 93 5.66 17.14 15.06
N THR A 94 5.15 16.64 13.94
CA THR A 94 5.03 15.22 13.64
C THR A 94 5.68 14.95 12.29
N LEU A 95 6.55 13.93 12.23
CA LEU A 95 7.15 13.47 10.98
C LEU A 95 6.21 12.49 10.29
N VAL A 96 6.00 12.58 8.98
CA VAL A 96 5.14 11.64 8.22
C VAL A 96 5.91 11.10 7.03
N THR A 97 5.98 9.78 6.88
CA THR A 97 6.71 9.14 5.79
C THR A 97 6.13 7.79 5.38
N ASN A 98 6.35 7.42 4.12
CA ASN A 98 6.08 6.09 3.56
C ASN A 98 7.35 5.51 2.90
N ALA A 99 7.50 4.19 2.89
CA ALA A 99 8.68 3.50 2.34
C ALA A 99 8.40 2.79 1.00
N GLY A 100 7.47 3.30 0.20
CA GLY A 100 7.08 2.70 -1.08
C GLY A 100 6.31 1.39 -0.91
N SER A 101 6.57 0.43 -1.80
CA SER A 101 5.90 -0.88 -1.84
C SER A 101 6.85 -1.97 -2.35
N ASN A 102 6.40 -3.22 -2.30
CA ASN A 102 7.11 -4.39 -2.84
C ASN A 102 8.54 -4.58 -2.29
N GLY A 103 8.80 -4.10 -1.07
CA GLY A 103 10.13 -4.16 -0.46
C GLY A 103 11.19 -3.33 -1.20
N LYS A 104 10.80 -2.42 -2.11
CA LYS A 104 11.72 -1.62 -2.93
C LYS A 104 12.60 -0.70 -2.09
N PHE A 105 12.11 -0.26 -0.93
CA PHE A 105 12.86 0.57 -0.01
C PHE A 105 12.71 0.12 1.45
N LEU A 106 13.73 0.42 2.25
CA LEU A 106 13.71 0.37 3.70
C LEU A 106 13.85 1.79 4.25
N GLY A 107 12.79 2.28 4.91
CA GLY A 107 12.83 3.55 5.64
C GLY A 107 13.49 3.39 7.01
N VAL A 108 14.55 4.14 7.28
CA VAL A 108 15.27 4.16 8.55
C VAL A 108 15.15 5.54 9.18
N LEU A 109 14.48 5.63 10.33
CA LEU A 109 14.31 6.85 11.11
C LEU A 109 15.06 6.72 12.45
N ASP A 110 16.19 7.41 12.55
CA ASP A 110 16.95 7.53 13.78
C ASP A 110 16.48 8.77 14.55
N LEU A 111 16.06 8.60 15.81
CA LEU A 111 15.62 9.71 16.67
C LEU A 111 16.65 9.97 17.78
N ASP A 112 17.05 11.23 17.95
CA ASP A 112 17.81 11.69 19.12
C ASP A 112 16.83 12.11 20.22
N VAL A 113 16.84 11.39 21.35
CA VAL A 113 15.89 11.60 22.45
C VAL A 113 16.61 12.15 23.66
N LYS A 114 16.27 13.38 24.06
CA LYS A 114 16.85 14.09 25.22
C LYS A 114 15.75 14.56 26.14
N ASP A 115 15.96 14.40 27.45
CA ASP A 115 15.02 14.81 28.50
C ASP A 115 13.58 14.32 28.27
N GLY A 116 13.45 13.14 27.66
CA GLY A 116 12.17 12.51 27.36
C GLY A 116 11.40 13.10 26.18
N LYS A 117 12.06 13.84 25.28
CA LYS A 117 11.50 14.39 24.04
C LYS A 117 12.42 14.12 22.85
N VAL A 118 11.87 14.06 21.64
CA VAL A 118 12.67 14.03 20.40
C VAL A 118 13.31 15.41 20.19
N ALA A 119 14.63 15.45 20.19
CA ALA A 119 15.42 16.67 20.00
C ALA A 119 15.85 16.86 18.54
N ASP A 120 16.14 15.77 17.84
CA ASP A 120 16.56 15.76 16.43
C ASP A 120 16.26 14.40 15.79
N PHE A 121 16.35 14.30 14.46
CA PHE A 121 16.20 13.06 13.72
C PHE A 121 17.11 12.96 12.49
N ARG A 122 17.38 11.74 12.06
CA ARG A 122 17.99 11.43 10.77
C ARG A 122 17.13 10.42 10.03
N TYR A 123 16.93 10.64 8.74
CA TYR A 123 16.15 9.74 7.91
C TYR A 123 16.92 9.28 6.68
N LYS A 124 16.77 7.99 6.35
CA LYS A 124 17.26 7.41 5.10
C LYS A 124 16.18 6.51 4.48
N LEU A 125 15.91 6.71 3.20
CA LEU A 125 15.17 5.76 2.38
C LEU A 125 16.18 4.93 1.58
N LEU A 126 16.44 3.70 2.03
CA LEU A 126 17.47 2.83 1.45
C LEU A 126 16.85 1.96 0.35
N PRO A 127 17.31 2.04 -0.91
CA PRO A 127 16.83 1.15 -1.96
C PRO A 127 17.34 -0.28 -1.74
N VAL A 128 16.46 -1.26 -1.97
CA VAL A 128 16.78 -2.69 -1.84
C VAL A 128 17.09 -3.26 -3.22
N PHE A 129 18.38 -3.37 -3.53
CA PHE A 129 18.88 -3.99 -4.76
C PHE A 129 19.38 -5.41 -4.45
N SER A 130 18.60 -6.43 -4.79
CA SER A 130 18.93 -7.84 -4.49
C SER A 130 20.21 -8.33 -5.15
N ASN A 131 20.62 -7.72 -6.26
CA ASN A 131 21.90 -8.01 -6.93
C ASN A 131 23.12 -7.39 -6.23
N LEU A 132 22.92 -6.52 -5.23
CA LEU A 132 23.97 -5.86 -4.46
C LEU A 132 23.99 -6.28 -2.99
N LEU A 133 23.04 -7.11 -2.55
CA LEU A 133 22.86 -7.52 -1.16
C LEU A 133 22.87 -9.05 -1.07
N GLU A 134 23.63 -9.59 -0.12
CA GLU A 134 23.59 -11.03 0.14
C GLU A 134 22.23 -11.42 0.73
N ALA A 135 21.59 -12.43 0.14
CA ALA A 135 20.36 -12.98 0.67
C ALA A 135 20.61 -13.67 2.03
N ASN A 136 19.69 -13.47 2.98
CA ASN A 136 19.71 -14.23 4.22
C ASN A 136 19.39 -15.71 3.91
N LYS A 137 20.31 -16.62 4.26
CA LYS A 137 20.23 -18.05 3.89
C LYS A 137 19.00 -18.75 4.48
N ASP A 138 18.65 -18.43 5.73
CA ASP A 138 17.51 -19.06 6.41
C ASP A 138 16.19 -18.58 5.78
N MET A 139 16.09 -17.30 5.45
CA MET A 139 14.93 -16.73 4.76
C MET A 139 14.80 -17.27 3.33
N GLN A 140 15.91 -17.39 2.59
CA GLN A 140 15.89 -17.99 1.26
C GLN A 140 15.40 -19.44 1.32
N THR A 141 15.92 -20.22 2.28
CA THR A 141 15.49 -21.61 2.49
C THR A 141 13.99 -21.69 2.80
N LEU A 142 13.47 -20.77 3.61
CA LEU A 142 12.03 -20.70 3.91
C LEU A 142 11.20 -20.36 2.66
N ILE A 143 11.63 -19.37 1.88
CA ILE A 143 10.97 -18.95 0.63
C ILE A 143 10.94 -20.11 -0.37
N ASP A 144 12.08 -20.77 -0.59
CA ASP A 144 12.20 -21.90 -1.51
C ASP A 144 11.26 -23.03 -1.10
N LYS A 145 11.23 -23.38 0.20
CA LYS A 145 10.33 -24.41 0.74
C LYS A 145 8.85 -24.05 0.57
N ILE A 146 8.45 -22.79 0.79
CA ILE A 146 7.06 -22.36 0.63
C ILE A 146 6.65 -22.40 -0.84
N ARG A 147 7.57 -22.07 -1.75
CA ARG A 147 7.32 -21.95 -3.18
C ARG A 147 7.44 -23.27 -3.94
N GLU A 148 8.18 -24.25 -3.41
CA GLU A 148 8.43 -25.55 -4.03
C GLU A 148 7.17 -26.21 -4.64
N PRO A 149 6.01 -26.26 -3.95
CA PRO A 149 4.81 -26.89 -4.53
C PRO A 149 4.23 -26.16 -5.75
N TYR A 150 4.51 -24.86 -5.89
CA TYR A 150 3.91 -23.97 -6.89
C TYR A 150 4.92 -23.53 -7.96
N GLN A 151 6.19 -23.88 -7.82
CA GLN A 151 7.27 -23.34 -8.65
C GLN A 151 7.04 -23.57 -10.13
N LYS A 152 6.52 -24.74 -10.52
CA LYS A 152 6.23 -25.07 -11.92
C LYS A 152 5.13 -24.17 -12.50
N GLU A 153 4.06 -23.93 -11.74
CA GLU A 153 2.93 -23.11 -12.16
C GLU A 153 3.36 -21.63 -12.24
N LEU A 154 3.99 -21.12 -11.19
CA LEU A 154 4.49 -19.73 -11.14
C LEU A 154 5.50 -19.41 -12.26
N ALA A 155 6.30 -20.39 -12.67
CA ALA A 155 7.31 -20.25 -13.72
C ALA A 155 6.78 -20.50 -15.13
N GLU A 156 5.50 -20.81 -15.32
CA GLU A 156 4.92 -21.01 -16.65
C GLU A 156 5.00 -19.70 -17.44
N GLU A 157 5.77 -19.71 -18.53
CA GLU A 157 5.88 -18.59 -19.47
C GLU A 157 4.64 -18.56 -20.37
N LEU A 158 3.93 -17.43 -20.35
CA LEU A 158 2.68 -17.24 -21.07
C LEU A 158 2.88 -16.46 -22.38
N ALA A 159 3.74 -15.44 -22.35
CA ALA A 159 3.99 -14.55 -23.48
C ALA A 159 5.29 -13.74 -23.31
N VAL A 160 5.67 -13.02 -24.35
CA VAL A 160 6.73 -11.99 -24.33
C VAL A 160 6.15 -10.71 -24.92
N CYS A 161 6.50 -9.56 -24.36
CA CYS A 161 6.08 -8.24 -24.84
C CYS A 161 7.30 -7.36 -25.12
N ASP A 162 7.23 -6.56 -26.19
CA ASP A 162 8.28 -5.60 -26.55
C ASP A 162 8.13 -4.26 -25.81
N ASP A 163 6.99 -4.04 -25.13
CA ASP A 163 6.71 -2.85 -24.32
C ASP A 163 6.88 -3.12 -22.83
N VAL A 164 7.05 -2.05 -22.06
CA VAL A 164 7.02 -2.13 -20.58
C VAL A 164 5.59 -2.36 -20.14
N LEU A 165 5.36 -3.43 -19.38
CA LEU A 165 4.09 -3.65 -18.68
C LEU A 165 4.19 -3.11 -17.26
N TYR A 166 3.34 -2.16 -16.92
CA TYR A 166 3.25 -1.60 -15.57
C TYR A 166 1.79 -1.43 -15.15
N ARG A 167 1.56 -1.45 -13.83
CA ARG A 167 0.22 -1.27 -13.26
C ARG A 167 -0.06 0.16 -12.80
N ARG A 168 0.87 0.76 -12.04
CA ARG A 168 0.64 2.07 -11.40
C ARG A 168 0.50 3.19 -12.43
N GLY A 169 -0.70 3.76 -12.51
CA GLY A 169 -1.02 5.02 -13.18
C GLY A 169 -2.35 5.56 -12.66
N ASN A 170 -2.59 6.87 -12.75
CA ASN A 170 -3.86 7.46 -12.29
C ASN A 170 -5.02 7.19 -13.25
N PHE A 171 -4.72 7.03 -14.55
CA PHE A 171 -5.72 6.80 -15.59
C PHE A 171 -5.58 5.45 -16.28
N ASN A 172 -4.35 4.97 -16.50
CA ASN A 172 -4.11 3.69 -17.16
C ASN A 172 -2.74 3.09 -16.78
N GLY A 173 -2.64 1.77 -16.92
CA GLY A 173 -1.41 0.98 -16.87
C GLY A 173 -1.40 -0.04 -18.01
N THR A 174 -0.25 -0.24 -18.65
CA THR A 174 -0.15 -1.14 -19.81
C THR A 174 -0.44 -2.61 -19.44
N PHE A 175 -0.20 -3.03 -18.20
CA PHE A 175 -0.62 -4.35 -17.74
C PHE A 175 -2.15 -4.41 -17.54
N ASP A 176 -2.76 -3.38 -16.96
CA ASP A 176 -4.23 -3.33 -16.82
C ASP A 176 -4.94 -3.32 -18.18
N GLN A 177 -4.36 -2.67 -19.20
CA GLN A 177 -4.89 -2.73 -20.55
C GLN A 177 -4.91 -4.17 -21.09
N LEU A 178 -3.82 -4.93 -20.90
CA LEU A 178 -3.76 -6.34 -21.29
C LEU A 178 -4.84 -7.17 -20.58
N ILE A 179 -5.08 -6.92 -19.30
CA ILE A 179 -6.16 -7.57 -18.53
C ILE A 179 -7.52 -7.21 -19.13
N CYS A 180 -7.78 -5.92 -19.35
CA CYS A 180 -9.04 -5.46 -19.94
C CYS A 180 -9.30 -6.05 -21.33
N ASP A 181 -8.28 -6.11 -22.19
CA ASP A 181 -8.39 -6.69 -23.53
C ASP A 181 -8.74 -8.17 -23.47
N ALA A 182 -8.06 -8.93 -22.58
CA ALA A 182 -8.36 -10.34 -22.36
C ALA A 182 -9.79 -10.56 -21.80
N LEU A 183 -10.27 -9.66 -20.93
CA LEU A 183 -11.65 -9.70 -20.42
C LEU A 183 -12.67 -9.41 -21.51
N MET A 184 -12.42 -8.41 -22.36
CA MET A 184 -13.31 -8.06 -23.48
C MET A 184 -13.39 -9.19 -24.51
N GLU A 185 -12.25 -9.80 -24.87
CA GLU A 185 -12.20 -10.93 -25.79
C GLU A 185 -12.84 -12.19 -25.18
N GLY A 186 -12.42 -12.57 -23.96
CA GLY A 186 -12.86 -13.81 -23.31
C GLY A 186 -14.32 -13.82 -22.87
N LEU A 187 -14.92 -12.65 -22.66
CA LEU A 187 -16.32 -12.51 -22.22
C LEU A 187 -17.23 -11.88 -23.28
N ASP A 188 -16.73 -11.62 -24.49
CA ASP A 188 -17.49 -10.95 -25.56
C ASP A 188 -18.17 -9.66 -25.04
N ALA A 189 -17.35 -8.72 -24.59
CA ALA A 189 -17.82 -7.45 -24.02
C ALA A 189 -17.14 -6.26 -24.71
N PRO A 190 -17.89 -5.18 -25.02
CA PRO A 190 -17.32 -4.00 -25.67
C PRO A 190 -16.55 -3.08 -24.71
N LEU A 191 -16.62 -3.33 -23.40
CA LEU A 191 -15.99 -2.56 -22.34
C LEU A 191 -15.61 -3.50 -21.18
N ALA A 192 -14.46 -3.26 -20.57
CA ALA A 192 -14.04 -3.92 -19.34
C ALA A 192 -13.57 -2.88 -18.31
N PHE A 193 -13.74 -3.21 -17.03
CA PHE A 193 -13.24 -2.42 -15.91
C PHE A 193 -12.24 -3.27 -15.13
N SER A 194 -11.01 -2.77 -14.99
CA SER A 194 -10.01 -3.32 -14.07
C SER A 194 -9.93 -2.45 -12.81
N PRO A 195 -9.83 -3.02 -11.61
CA PRO A 195 -9.56 -2.23 -10.41
C PRO A 195 -8.18 -1.59 -10.47
N GLY A 196 -8.13 -0.27 -10.24
CA GLY A 196 -6.91 0.55 -10.17
C GLY A 196 -6.06 0.30 -8.92
N PHE A 197 -5.72 -0.96 -8.65
CA PHE A 197 -4.88 -1.33 -7.52
C PHE A 197 -3.46 -0.75 -7.65
N ARG A 198 -2.85 -0.44 -6.50
CA ARG A 198 -1.48 0.08 -6.44
C ARG A 198 -0.40 -1.01 -6.31
N TRP A 199 -0.78 -2.25 -6.02
CA TRP A 199 0.10 -3.41 -5.93
C TRP A 199 0.22 -4.09 -7.30
N GLY A 200 1.26 -4.92 -7.46
CA GLY A 200 1.66 -5.50 -8.74
C GLY A 200 3.11 -5.16 -9.08
N THR A 201 3.70 -5.93 -9.99
CA THR A 201 5.06 -5.70 -10.49
C THR A 201 5.07 -5.04 -11.87
N SER A 202 6.26 -4.90 -12.46
CA SER A 202 6.42 -4.45 -13.84
C SER A 202 7.27 -5.45 -14.60
N VAL A 203 6.93 -5.66 -15.88
CA VAL A 203 7.64 -6.55 -16.79
C VAL A 203 8.36 -5.69 -17.83
N LEU A 204 9.65 -5.97 -18.03
CA LEU A 204 10.48 -5.23 -18.98
C LEU A 204 10.34 -5.78 -20.41
N PRO A 205 10.63 -4.98 -21.44
CA PRO A 205 10.72 -5.44 -22.83
C PRO A 205 11.57 -6.70 -22.98
N GLY A 206 11.03 -7.71 -23.66
CA GLY A 206 11.69 -8.99 -23.90
C GLY A 206 11.75 -9.93 -22.69
N GLN A 207 11.31 -9.53 -21.51
CA GLN A 207 11.18 -10.41 -20.36
C GLN A 207 9.95 -11.32 -20.53
N PRO A 208 10.06 -12.64 -20.27
CA PRO A 208 8.90 -13.52 -20.25
C PRO A 208 7.87 -13.07 -19.21
N ILE A 209 6.61 -13.00 -19.64
CA ILE A 209 5.45 -12.84 -18.77
C ILE A 209 5.12 -14.24 -18.24
N THR A 210 5.26 -14.46 -16.95
CA THR A 210 4.92 -15.75 -16.33
C THR A 210 3.55 -15.70 -15.66
N PHE A 211 3.02 -16.86 -15.28
CA PHE A 211 1.83 -16.92 -14.44
C PHE A 211 2.01 -16.18 -13.12
N GLU A 212 3.21 -16.16 -12.52
CA GLU A 212 3.48 -15.34 -11.33
C GLU A 212 3.23 -13.85 -11.57
N HIS A 213 3.62 -13.32 -12.73
CA HIS A 213 3.31 -11.93 -13.06
C HIS A 213 1.80 -11.72 -13.17
N VAL A 214 1.05 -12.62 -13.79
CA VAL A 214 -0.42 -12.49 -13.83
C VAL A 214 -1.03 -12.57 -12.42
N ALA A 215 -0.59 -13.54 -11.61
CA ALA A 215 -1.04 -13.70 -10.24
C ALA A 215 -0.74 -12.46 -9.40
N ASP A 216 0.45 -11.85 -9.52
CA ASP A 216 0.80 -10.64 -8.77
C ASP A 216 -0.01 -9.39 -9.17
N GLN A 217 -0.74 -9.46 -10.28
CA GLN A 217 -1.66 -8.42 -10.76
C GLN A 217 -3.12 -8.71 -10.37
N THR A 218 -3.46 -9.95 -10.04
CA THR A 218 -4.87 -10.37 -9.85
C THR A 218 -5.12 -11.15 -8.55
N ALA A 219 -4.16 -11.18 -7.61
CA ALA A 219 -4.22 -11.90 -6.34
C ALA A 219 -5.21 -11.31 -5.30
N ILE A 220 -6.50 -11.28 -5.64
CA ILE A 220 -7.58 -11.03 -4.68
C ILE A 220 -8.33 -12.32 -4.35
N THR A 221 -8.77 -12.46 -3.10
CA THR A 221 -9.51 -13.65 -2.63
C THR A 221 -10.96 -13.72 -3.13
N TYR A 222 -11.40 -12.70 -3.87
CA TYR A 222 -12.73 -12.56 -4.46
C TYR A 222 -12.63 -12.18 -5.95
N GLY A 223 -11.68 -12.76 -6.67
CA GLY A 223 -11.34 -12.45 -8.07
C GLY A 223 -12.30 -12.96 -9.13
N THR A 224 -13.54 -13.33 -8.78
CA THR A 224 -14.52 -13.78 -9.76
C THR A 224 -14.87 -12.64 -10.71
N VAL A 225 -14.64 -12.86 -12.00
CA VAL A 225 -15.01 -11.91 -13.05
C VAL A 225 -16.49 -12.10 -13.40
N THR A 226 -17.20 -10.99 -13.66
CA THR A 226 -18.61 -11.02 -14.07
C THR A 226 -18.83 -10.19 -15.32
N ARG A 227 -19.74 -10.64 -16.18
CA ARG A 227 -20.23 -9.90 -17.35
C ARG A 227 -21.66 -9.44 -17.05
N ASN A 228 -21.88 -8.13 -17.08
CA ASN A 228 -23.17 -7.52 -16.75
C ASN A 228 -23.57 -6.50 -17.83
N GLU A 229 -24.88 -6.35 -18.07
CA GLU A 229 -25.40 -5.26 -18.88
C GLU A 229 -25.53 -3.99 -18.03
N MET A 230 -25.06 -2.86 -18.56
CA MET A 230 -25.14 -1.54 -17.92
C MET A 230 -25.58 -0.51 -18.94
N THR A 231 -26.36 0.49 -18.51
CA THR A 231 -26.68 1.63 -19.38
C THR A 231 -25.46 2.54 -19.51
N GLY A 232 -25.37 3.31 -20.61
CA GLY A 232 -24.32 4.32 -20.76
C GLY A 232 -24.34 5.38 -19.64
N GLU A 233 -25.52 5.66 -19.07
CA GLU A 233 -25.67 6.54 -17.91
C GLU A 233 -25.02 5.93 -16.65
N THR A 234 -25.24 4.64 -16.38
CA THR A 234 -24.58 3.95 -15.27
C THR A 234 -23.05 3.96 -15.42
N VAL A 235 -22.55 3.68 -16.63
CA VAL A 235 -21.11 3.74 -16.92
C VAL A 235 -20.56 5.13 -16.63
N LYS A 236 -21.22 6.19 -17.12
CA LYS A 236 -20.81 7.56 -16.86
C LYS A 236 -20.78 7.86 -15.37
N ASN A 237 -21.85 7.53 -14.63
CA ASN A 237 -21.94 7.83 -13.21
C ASN A 237 -20.85 7.13 -12.39
N ILE A 238 -20.50 5.88 -12.74
CA ILE A 238 -19.37 5.17 -12.10
C ILE A 238 -18.06 5.91 -12.33
N LEU A 239 -17.79 6.36 -13.57
CA LEU A 239 -16.56 7.07 -13.89
C LEU A 239 -16.46 8.43 -13.19
N GLU A 240 -17.57 9.17 -13.11
CA GLU A 240 -17.63 10.46 -12.40
C GLU A 240 -17.44 10.26 -10.89
N ASP A 241 -18.11 9.25 -10.28
CA ASP A 241 -17.95 8.94 -8.86
C ASP A 241 -16.50 8.58 -8.50
N VAL A 242 -15.81 7.81 -9.35
CA VAL A 242 -14.39 7.51 -9.16
C VAL A 242 -13.52 8.76 -9.32
N ALA A 243 -13.87 9.68 -10.22
CA ALA A 243 -13.09 10.91 -10.45
C ALA A 243 -13.26 11.95 -9.33
N ASP A 244 -14.42 11.98 -8.67
CA ASP A 244 -14.71 12.87 -7.55
C ASP A 244 -14.01 12.44 -6.24
N ASN A 245 -13.68 11.15 -6.10
CA ASN A 245 -13.01 10.56 -4.93
C ASN A 245 -11.49 10.79 -4.92
#